data_AF-A0A8T3WA91-F1
#
_entry.id   AF-A0A8T3WA91-F1
#
_cell.length_a   1.000
_cell.length_b   1.000
_cell.length_c   1.000
_cell.angle_alpha   90.00
_cell.angle_beta   90.00
_cell.angle_gamma   90.00
#
_symmetry.space_group_name_H-M   'P 1'
#
loop_
_entity.id
_entity.type
_entity.pdbx_description
1 polymer ?
#
loop_
_entity_poly.entity_id
_entity_poly.type
_entity_poly.pdbx_seq_one_letter_code
_entity_poly.pdbx_strand_id
1 'polypeptide(L)'
;MKLSAKVKKQLFKFKLVPSYSEDTLFLTALAFILLYIVSADLRIDIQDFIFHDFDFRSILILIFILSGLFFSIYHTFTTKPKTGIQKSMMLFFIVFINVWAGIIASFHLISTSSGFLLVFPIWNFLNVFLLFFLFRFGILNEKAIQDENANFSEILFGSAVLMVIFYFSHYIYVNHWSITFSISVGYATGINEAVKNLIFNKQTIKS
;
A
#
# COMPACT_ATOMS: atom_id res chain seq x y z
N MET A 1 -0.02 -16.19 20.50
CA MET A 1 -1.41 -15.91 20.91
C MET A 1 -2.32 -16.08 19.70
N LYS A 2 -3.29 -17.01 19.72
CA LYS A 2 -4.26 -17.19 18.63
C LYS A 2 -5.51 -16.33 18.91
N LEU A 3 -5.92 -15.51 17.95
CA LEU A 3 -7.17 -14.72 18.08
C LEU A 3 -8.39 -15.65 18.05
N SER A 4 -9.41 -15.36 18.86
CA SER A 4 -10.63 -16.19 18.90
C SER A 4 -11.41 -16.12 17.57
N ALA A 5 -12.07 -17.20 17.20
CA ALA A 5 -12.86 -17.28 15.97
C ALA A 5 -13.99 -16.22 15.91
N LYS A 6 -14.55 -15.86 17.07
CA LYS A 6 -15.58 -14.82 17.20
C LYS A 6 -15.07 -13.45 16.77
N VAL A 7 -13.85 -13.07 17.19
CA VAL A 7 -13.24 -11.79 16.82
C VAL A 7 -12.95 -11.75 15.33
N LYS A 8 -12.38 -12.82 14.75
CA LYS A 8 -12.17 -12.91 13.30
C LYS A 8 -13.46 -12.69 12.52
N LYS A 9 -14.55 -13.37 12.90
CA LYS A 9 -15.86 -13.22 12.25
C LYS A 9 -16.38 -11.78 12.32
N GLN A 10 -16.17 -11.07 13.43
CA GLN A 10 -16.56 -9.66 13.55
C GLN A 10 -15.72 -8.76 12.63
N LEU A 11 -14.39 -8.95 12.58
CA LEU A 11 -13.50 -8.18 11.70
C LEU A 11 -13.91 -8.30 10.22
N PHE A 12 -14.22 -9.51 9.76
CA PHE A 12 -14.74 -9.72 8.40
C PHE A 12 -16.12 -9.09 8.19
N LYS A 13 -17.02 -9.18 9.17
CA LYS A 13 -18.37 -8.57 9.10
C LYS A 13 -18.30 -7.05 8.92
N PHE A 14 -17.37 -6.39 9.60
CA PHE A 14 -17.17 -4.95 9.50
C PHE A 14 -16.28 -4.52 8.32
N LYS A 15 -15.87 -5.45 7.44
CA LYS A 15 -14.94 -5.18 6.33
C LYS A 15 -13.64 -4.49 6.78
N LEU A 16 -13.16 -4.82 7.98
CA LEU A 16 -11.91 -4.28 8.53
C LEU A 16 -10.67 -5.02 8.03
N VAL A 17 -10.85 -6.16 7.35
CA VAL A 17 -9.76 -6.90 6.72
C VAL A 17 -9.65 -6.43 5.28
N PRO A 18 -8.57 -5.73 4.90
CA PRO A 18 -8.41 -5.25 3.54
C PRO A 18 -8.22 -6.42 2.57
N SER A 19 -8.74 -6.25 1.35
CA SER A 19 -8.40 -7.07 0.19
C SER A 19 -7.63 -6.21 -0.81
N TYR A 20 -6.61 -6.77 -1.42
CA TYR A 20 -5.76 -6.07 -2.38
C TYR A 20 -5.94 -6.69 -3.76
N SER A 21 -6.50 -5.88 -4.66
CA SER A 21 -6.53 -6.15 -6.08
C SER A 21 -5.13 -5.93 -6.70
N GLU A 22 -4.91 -6.48 -7.89
CA GLU A 22 -3.64 -6.30 -8.61
C GLU A 22 -3.31 -4.86 -8.94
N ASP A 23 -4.29 -4.07 -9.35
CA ASP A 23 -4.12 -2.65 -9.65
C ASP A 23 -3.76 -1.85 -8.39
N THR A 24 -4.33 -2.19 -7.23
CA THR A 24 -3.95 -1.57 -5.95
C THR A 24 -2.48 -1.83 -5.62
N LEU A 25 -2.01 -3.08 -5.79
CA LEU A 25 -0.63 -3.48 -5.54
C LEU A 25 0.32 -2.77 -6.52
N PHE A 26 -0.06 -2.73 -7.80
CA PHE A 26 0.69 -2.07 -8.85
C PHE A 26 0.81 -0.56 -8.62
N LEU A 27 -0.31 0.13 -8.35
CA LEU A 27 -0.30 1.57 -8.12
C LEU A 27 0.49 1.93 -6.85
N THR A 28 0.43 1.08 -5.82
CA THR A 28 1.27 1.24 -4.62
C THR A 28 2.76 1.06 -4.95
N ALA A 29 3.11 0.04 -5.74
CA ALA A 29 4.47 -0.18 -6.22
C ALA A 29 4.99 0.99 -7.08
N LEU A 30 4.15 1.48 -8.00
CA LEU A 30 4.45 2.63 -8.84
C LEU A 30 4.68 3.90 -8.01
N ALA A 31 3.81 4.18 -7.04
CA ALA A 31 3.98 5.32 -6.12
C ALA A 31 5.30 5.24 -5.35
N PHE A 32 5.67 4.05 -4.86
CA PHE A 32 6.93 3.84 -4.16
C PHE A 32 8.14 4.07 -5.07
N ILE A 33 8.11 3.54 -6.30
CA ILE A 33 9.19 3.75 -7.29
C ILE A 33 9.33 5.23 -7.64
N LEU A 34 8.23 5.93 -7.89
CA LEU A 34 8.25 7.36 -8.20
C LEU A 34 8.87 8.16 -7.05
N LEU A 35 8.48 7.87 -5.79
CA LEU A 35 9.10 8.51 -4.63
C LEU A 35 10.57 8.17 -4.51
N TYR A 36 10.96 6.92 -4.71
CA TYR A 36 12.36 6.49 -4.61
C TYR A 36 13.26 7.23 -5.60
N ILE A 37 12.76 7.47 -6.81
CA ILE A 37 13.47 8.22 -7.86
C ILE A 37 13.56 9.70 -7.49
N VAL A 38 12.47 10.31 -7.03
CA VAL A 38 12.37 11.77 -6.87
C VAL A 38 12.89 12.26 -5.51
N SER A 39 12.58 11.57 -4.42
CA SER A 39 12.89 12.01 -3.05
C SER A 39 14.25 11.51 -2.59
N ALA A 40 15.17 12.45 -2.34
CA ALA A 40 16.46 12.14 -1.71
C ALA A 40 16.28 11.67 -0.26
N ASP A 41 15.37 12.30 0.50
CA ASP A 41 15.08 11.96 1.90
C ASP A 41 14.65 10.50 2.04
N LEU A 42 13.76 10.01 1.18
CA LEU A 42 13.36 8.61 1.18
C LEU A 42 14.57 7.68 0.97
N ARG A 43 15.49 8.03 0.07
CA ARG A 43 16.69 7.20 -0.17
C ARG A 43 17.61 7.20 1.05
N ILE A 44 17.76 8.34 1.72
CA ILE A 44 18.53 8.45 2.97
C ILE A 44 17.87 7.59 4.06
N ASP A 45 16.56 7.72 4.27
CA ASP A 45 15.82 6.93 5.25
C ASP A 45 15.94 5.42 4.99
N ILE A 46 15.92 4.98 3.73
CA ILE A 46 16.14 3.58 3.34
C ILE A 46 17.59 3.15 3.61
N GLN A 47 18.56 3.99 3.27
CA GLN A 47 19.98 3.69 3.53
C GLN A 47 20.23 3.55 5.03
N ASP A 48 19.75 4.49 5.83
CA ASP A 48 19.88 4.45 7.28
C ASP A 48 19.20 3.19 7.84
N PHE A 49 17.99 2.86 7.38
CA PHE A 49 17.31 1.64 7.79
C PHE A 49 18.09 0.36 7.46
N ILE A 50 18.75 0.29 6.30
CA ILE A 50 19.51 -0.90 5.86
C ILE A 50 20.88 -0.99 6.53
N PHE A 51 21.58 0.14 6.70
CA PHE A 51 22.98 0.18 7.13
C PHE A 51 23.16 0.36 8.64
N HIS A 52 22.15 0.86 9.37
CA HIS A 52 22.27 1.05 10.83
C HIS A 52 22.51 -0.27 11.57
N ASP A 53 21.84 -1.33 11.13
CA ASP A 53 21.99 -2.69 11.67
C ASP A 53 22.14 -3.67 10.50
N PHE A 54 23.26 -3.57 9.76
CA PHE A 54 23.55 -4.45 8.63
C PHE A 54 23.77 -5.89 9.11
N ASP A 55 22.68 -6.60 9.32
CA ASP A 55 22.62 -8.00 9.71
C ASP A 55 21.92 -8.85 8.63
N PHE A 56 22.00 -10.16 8.79
CA PHE A 56 21.36 -11.10 7.86
C PHE A 56 19.84 -10.92 7.79
N ARG A 57 19.19 -10.44 8.87
CA ARG A 57 17.73 -10.25 8.92
C ARG A 57 17.31 -9.06 8.07
N SER A 58 18.04 -7.95 8.13
CA SER A 58 17.82 -6.75 7.31
C SER A 58 17.92 -7.09 5.81
N ILE A 59 18.91 -7.89 5.42
CA ILE A 59 19.06 -8.38 4.04
C ILE A 59 17.85 -9.22 3.62
N LEU A 60 17.39 -10.15 4.47
CA LEU A 60 16.21 -10.96 4.17
C LEU A 60 14.95 -10.10 4.02
N ILE A 61 14.73 -9.13 4.91
CA ILE A 61 13.60 -8.20 4.81
C ILE A 61 13.65 -7.43 3.48
N LEU A 62 14.83 -6.92 3.11
CA LEU A 62 15.02 -6.22 1.84
C LEU A 62 14.70 -7.11 0.64
N ILE A 63 15.20 -8.35 0.61
CA ILE A 63 14.89 -9.32 -0.45
C ILE A 63 13.37 -9.56 -0.55
N PHE A 64 12.69 -9.70 0.59
CA PHE A 64 11.23 -9.90 0.61
C PHE A 64 10.47 -8.67 0.07
N ILE A 65 10.89 -7.45 0.44
CA ILE A 65 10.30 -6.19 -0.06
C ILE A 65 10.51 -6.08 -1.57
N LEU A 66 11.75 -6.26 -2.04
CA LEU A 66 12.09 -6.14 -3.46
C LEU A 66 11.39 -7.21 -4.29
N SER A 67 11.28 -8.44 -3.79
CA SER A 67 10.54 -9.51 -4.46
C SER A 67 9.04 -9.20 -4.52
N GLY A 68 8.46 -8.70 -3.43
CA GLY A 68 7.05 -8.28 -3.39
C GLY A 68 6.75 -7.12 -4.33
N LEU A 69 7.63 -6.12 -4.38
CA LEU A 69 7.57 -5.01 -5.34
C LEU A 69 7.62 -5.54 -6.77
N PHE A 70 8.61 -6.39 -7.08
CA PHE A 70 8.77 -7.00 -8.40
C PHE A 70 7.53 -7.78 -8.82
N PHE A 71 7.01 -8.67 -7.96
CA PHE A 71 5.81 -9.45 -8.28
C PHE A 71 4.56 -8.60 -8.42
N SER A 72 4.45 -7.49 -7.67
CA SER A 72 3.35 -6.53 -7.80
C SER A 72 3.34 -5.83 -9.16
N ILE A 73 4.49 -5.71 -9.82
CA ILE A 73 4.58 -5.16 -11.19
C ILE A 73 4.45 -6.27 -12.23
N TYR A 74 5.15 -7.38 -12.03
CA TYR A 74 5.19 -8.49 -12.97
C TYR A 74 3.79 -9.06 -13.26
N HIS A 75 3.01 -9.35 -12.21
CA HIS A 75 1.70 -9.98 -12.35
C HIS A 75 0.65 -9.06 -12.95
N THR A 76 0.82 -7.75 -12.83
CA THR A 76 -0.06 -6.78 -13.50
C THR A 76 0.02 -6.87 -15.03
N PHE A 77 1.16 -7.30 -15.58
CA PHE A 77 1.37 -7.44 -17.03
C PHE A 77 1.41 -8.90 -17.49
N THR A 78 1.12 -9.86 -16.61
CA THR A 78 1.10 -11.28 -16.99
C THR A 78 -0.14 -11.98 -16.47
N THR A 79 -0.72 -12.86 -17.29
CA THR A 79 -1.88 -13.67 -16.89
C THR A 79 -1.49 -14.96 -16.16
N LYS A 80 -0.22 -15.07 -15.74
CA LYS A 80 0.27 -16.29 -15.08
C LYS A 80 -0.35 -16.42 -13.68
N PRO A 81 -0.69 -17.64 -13.25
CA PRO A 81 -1.20 -17.87 -11.90
C PRO A 81 -0.14 -17.51 -10.86
N LYS A 82 -0.57 -16.83 -9.80
CA LYS A 82 0.28 -16.43 -8.67
C LYS A 82 0.45 -17.61 -7.73
N THR A 83 1.69 -17.92 -7.34
CA THR A 83 1.93 -18.92 -6.30
C THR A 83 1.64 -18.33 -4.91
N GLY A 84 1.36 -19.19 -3.92
CA GLY A 84 1.13 -18.73 -2.54
C GLY A 84 2.32 -17.95 -1.95
N ILE A 85 3.54 -18.30 -2.33
CA ILE A 85 4.76 -17.59 -1.91
C ILE A 85 4.81 -16.19 -2.55
N GLN A 86 4.50 -16.06 -3.84
CA GLN A 86 4.46 -14.77 -4.53
C GLN A 86 3.44 -13.83 -3.88
N LYS A 87 2.23 -14.33 -3.59
CA LYS A 87 1.20 -13.56 -2.88
C LYS A 87 1.65 -13.14 -1.49
N SER A 88 2.32 -14.02 -0.74
CA SER A 88 2.88 -13.67 0.56
C SER A 88 3.94 -12.58 0.48
N MET A 89 4.80 -12.59 -0.55
CA MET A 89 5.80 -11.55 -0.78
C MET A 89 5.14 -10.21 -1.18
N MET A 90 4.15 -10.23 -2.08
CA MET A 90 3.38 -9.04 -2.45
C MET A 90 2.65 -8.44 -1.24
N LEU A 91 2.04 -9.29 -0.42
CA LEU A 91 1.37 -8.89 0.82
C LEU A 91 2.36 -8.29 1.82
N PHE A 92 3.51 -8.94 2.01
CA PHE A 92 4.55 -8.42 2.89
C PHE A 92 5.02 -7.04 2.44
N PHE A 93 5.28 -6.86 1.14
CA PHE A 93 5.63 -5.57 0.55
C PHE A 93 4.59 -4.49 0.87
N ILE A 94 3.31 -4.71 0.52
CA ILE A 94 2.28 -3.68 0.71
C ILE A 94 2.04 -3.37 2.19
N VAL A 95 2.05 -4.38 3.07
CA VAL A 95 1.90 -4.14 4.52
C VAL A 95 3.10 -3.40 5.06
N PHE A 96 4.32 -3.84 4.74
CA PHE A 96 5.54 -3.23 5.25
C PHE A 96 5.62 -1.76 4.84
N ILE A 97 5.43 -1.46 3.55
CA ILE A 97 5.58 -0.08 3.07
C ILE A 97 4.48 0.85 3.61
N ASN A 98 3.24 0.37 3.73
CA ASN A 98 2.17 1.13 4.35
C ASN A 98 2.42 1.40 5.83
N VAL A 99 2.89 0.37 6.56
CA VAL A 99 3.18 0.52 7.98
C VAL A 99 4.33 1.49 8.19
N TRP A 100 5.42 1.31 7.46
CA TRP A 100 6.61 2.14 7.58
C TRP A 100 6.32 3.60 7.20
N ALA A 101 5.78 3.85 6.01
CA ALA A 101 5.45 5.20 5.58
C ALA A 101 4.37 5.85 6.46
N GLY A 102 3.38 5.06 6.90
CA GLY A 102 2.30 5.56 7.75
C GLY A 102 2.77 5.97 9.15
N ILE A 103 3.73 5.23 9.75
CA ILE A 103 4.36 5.63 11.01
C ILE A 103 5.14 6.94 10.82
N ILE A 104 5.98 7.03 9.78
CA ILE A 104 6.79 8.23 9.50
C ILE A 104 5.88 9.44 9.23
N ALA A 105 4.86 9.29 8.40
CA ALA A 105 3.88 10.34 8.12
C ALA A 105 3.16 10.80 9.39
N SER A 106 2.78 9.86 10.27
CA SER A 106 2.08 10.20 11.51
C SER A 106 2.98 10.98 12.47
N PHE A 107 4.24 10.59 12.64
CA PHE A 107 5.18 11.34 13.47
C PHE A 107 5.48 12.73 12.92
N HIS A 108 5.70 12.82 11.60
CA HIS A 108 5.92 14.10 10.93
C HIS A 108 4.72 15.05 11.07
N LEU A 109 3.49 14.54 10.93
CA LEU A 109 2.29 15.34 11.08
C LEU A 109 2.01 15.71 12.54
N ILE A 110 2.30 14.84 13.51
CA ILE A 110 2.14 15.18 14.93
C ILE A 110 3.07 16.31 15.36
N SER A 111 4.31 16.35 14.82
CA SER A 111 5.26 17.42 15.15
C SER A 111 4.95 18.76 14.49
N THR A 112 4.18 18.77 13.39
CA THR A 112 3.89 19.97 12.59
C THR A 112 2.44 20.45 12.72
N SER A 113 1.51 19.59 13.11
CA SER A 113 0.08 19.91 13.23
C SER A 113 -0.29 20.38 14.64
N SER A 114 -1.31 21.21 14.75
CA SER A 114 -1.85 21.66 16.04
C SER A 114 -3.38 21.60 16.08
N GLY A 115 -3.92 21.53 17.29
CA GLY A 115 -5.37 21.53 17.54
C GLY A 115 -6.08 20.33 16.91
N PHE A 116 -7.23 20.60 16.27
CA PHE A 116 -8.10 19.57 15.71
C PHE A 116 -7.46 18.77 14.55
N LEU A 117 -6.47 19.33 13.86
CA LEU A 117 -5.81 18.66 12.74
C LEU A 117 -5.00 17.42 13.18
N LEU A 118 -4.68 17.28 14.47
CA LEU A 118 -4.03 16.09 15.03
C LEU A 118 -4.88 14.81 14.92
N VAL A 119 -6.20 14.93 14.69
CA VAL A 119 -7.07 13.75 14.53
C VAL A 119 -6.66 12.92 13.31
N PHE A 120 -6.21 13.55 12.22
CA PHE A 120 -5.82 12.84 11.00
C PHE A 120 -4.59 11.94 11.17
N PRO A 121 -3.44 12.42 11.68
CA PRO A 121 -2.29 11.54 11.90
C PRO A 121 -2.53 10.48 12.98
N ILE A 122 -3.31 10.78 14.02
CA ILE A 122 -3.71 9.78 15.01
C ILE A 122 -4.54 8.68 14.35
N TRP A 123 -5.51 9.05 13.51
CA TRP A 123 -6.32 8.09 12.77
C TRP A 123 -5.48 7.23 11.81
N ASN A 124 -4.55 7.84 11.08
CA ASN A 124 -3.63 7.12 10.21
C ASN A 124 -2.75 6.13 10.98
N PHE A 125 -2.18 6.56 12.11
CA PHE A 125 -1.40 5.70 12.99
C PHE A 125 -2.20 4.48 13.46
N LEU A 126 -3.46 4.68 13.87
CA LEU A 126 -4.34 3.58 14.27
C LEU A 126 -4.63 2.59 13.13
N ASN A 127 -4.84 3.08 11.91
CA ASN A 127 -5.08 2.22 10.73
C ASN A 127 -3.85 1.37 10.40
N VAL A 128 -2.67 1.99 10.44
CA VAL A 128 -1.39 1.33 10.21
C VAL A 128 -1.13 0.27 11.29
N PHE A 129 -1.39 0.61 12.54
CA PHE A 129 -1.26 -0.32 13.67
C PHE A 129 -2.22 -1.50 13.49
N LEU A 130 -3.49 -1.25 13.16
CA LEU A 130 -4.47 -2.30 12.87
C LEU A 130 -3.97 -3.22 11.75
N LEU A 131 -3.48 -2.67 10.63
CA LEU A 131 -2.94 -3.43 9.50
C LEU A 131 -1.79 -4.35 9.95
N PHE A 132 -0.86 -3.81 10.74
CA PHE A 132 0.25 -4.57 11.31
C PHE A 132 -0.25 -5.73 12.19
N PHE A 133 -1.25 -5.53 13.06
CA PHE A 133 -1.80 -6.61 13.88
C PHE A 133 -2.52 -7.68 13.06
N LEU A 134 -3.30 -7.27 12.06
CA LEU A 134 -3.99 -8.22 11.18
C LEU A 134 -2.99 -9.14 10.48
N PHE A 135 -1.87 -8.58 10.01
CA PHE A 135 -0.76 -9.34 9.44
C PHE A 135 -0.07 -10.23 10.48
N ARG A 136 0.31 -9.68 11.63
CA ARG A 136 1.03 -10.40 12.70
C ARG A 136 0.27 -11.60 13.26
N PHE A 137 -1.06 -11.52 13.31
CA PHE A 137 -1.94 -12.60 13.75
C PHE A 137 -2.41 -13.54 12.64
N GLY A 138 -1.92 -13.37 11.41
CA GLY A 138 -2.27 -14.19 10.25
C GLY A 138 -3.75 -14.11 9.87
N ILE A 139 -4.43 -13.01 10.24
CA ILE A 139 -5.79 -12.72 9.76
C ILE A 139 -5.68 -12.22 8.33
N LEU A 140 -4.74 -11.32 8.10
CA LEU A 140 -4.30 -10.91 6.77
C LEU A 140 -3.21 -11.88 6.32
N ASN A 141 -3.51 -12.63 5.27
CA ASN A 141 -2.64 -13.67 4.69
C ASN A 141 -2.76 -13.62 3.16
N GLU A 142 -2.12 -14.54 2.45
CA GLU A 142 -2.07 -14.59 0.99
C GLU A 142 -3.45 -14.55 0.31
N LYS A 143 -4.53 -14.96 1.00
CA LYS A 143 -5.90 -14.87 0.47
C LYS A 143 -6.44 -13.45 0.35
N ALA A 144 -5.78 -12.49 1.00
CA ALA A 144 -6.10 -11.07 0.85
C ALA A 144 -5.68 -10.52 -0.52
N ILE A 145 -4.75 -11.19 -1.22
CA ILE A 145 -4.37 -10.85 -2.59
C ILE A 145 -5.33 -11.54 -3.55
N GLN A 146 -6.12 -10.74 -4.26
CA GLN A 146 -7.10 -11.23 -5.23
C GLN A 146 -6.39 -11.86 -6.44
N ASP A 147 -7.02 -12.87 -7.03
CA ASP A 147 -6.51 -13.55 -8.24
C ASP A 147 -6.99 -12.90 -9.54
N GLU A 148 -7.91 -11.93 -9.44
CA GLU A 148 -8.47 -11.23 -10.59
C GLU A 148 -7.40 -10.38 -11.27
N ASN A 149 -7.26 -10.60 -12.58
CA ASN A 149 -6.33 -9.82 -13.38
C ASN A 149 -6.90 -8.42 -13.63
N ALA A 150 -6.13 -7.39 -13.35
CA ALA A 150 -6.54 -6.02 -13.66
C ALA A 150 -6.52 -5.80 -15.18
N ASN A 151 -7.52 -5.07 -15.69
CA ASN A 151 -7.56 -4.78 -17.12
C ASN A 151 -6.51 -3.71 -17.47
N PHE A 152 -5.81 -3.85 -18.60
CA PHE A 152 -4.72 -2.95 -18.97
C PHE A 152 -5.17 -1.48 -19.02
N SER A 153 -6.38 -1.21 -19.51
CA SER A 153 -6.97 0.13 -19.55
C SER A 153 -7.17 0.72 -18.14
N GLU A 154 -7.52 -0.10 -17.16
CA GLU A 154 -7.70 0.32 -15.77
C GLU A 154 -6.35 0.66 -15.13
N ILE A 155 -5.33 -0.15 -15.39
CA ILE A 155 -3.96 0.07 -14.93
C ILE A 155 -3.42 1.38 -15.51
N LEU A 156 -3.58 1.61 -16.82
CA LEU A 156 -3.10 2.81 -17.50
C LEU A 156 -3.81 4.06 -16.97
N PHE A 157 -5.14 4.02 -16.85
CA PHE A 157 -5.91 5.13 -16.30
C PHE A 157 -5.54 5.42 -14.84
N GLY A 158 -5.46 4.36 -14.02
CA GLY A 158 -5.07 4.46 -12.62
C GLY A 158 -3.68 5.06 -12.46
N SER A 159 -2.73 4.68 -13.33
CA SER A 159 -1.37 5.23 -13.37
C SER A 159 -1.36 6.72 -13.70
N ALA A 160 -2.14 7.13 -14.71
CA ALA A 160 -2.23 8.53 -15.12
C ALA A 160 -2.75 9.41 -13.97
N VAL A 161 -3.84 9.00 -13.31
CA VAL A 161 -4.40 9.72 -12.16
C VAL A 161 -3.42 9.73 -11.00
N LEU A 162 -2.78 8.59 -10.69
CA LEU A 162 -1.76 8.52 -9.66
C LEU A 162 -0.59 9.48 -9.93
N MET A 163 -0.10 9.57 -11.16
CA MET A 163 0.96 10.51 -11.54
C MET A 163 0.54 11.97 -11.34
N VAL A 164 -0.71 12.31 -11.65
CA VAL A 164 -1.25 13.66 -11.38
C VAL A 164 -1.28 13.92 -9.87
N ILE A 165 -1.86 13.01 -9.08
CA ILE A 165 -1.93 13.14 -7.61
C ILE A 165 -0.53 13.28 -7.01
N PHE A 166 0.40 12.43 -7.45
CA PHE A 166 1.79 12.47 -7.04
C PHE A 166 2.42 13.82 -7.37
N TYR A 167 2.26 14.31 -8.60
CA TYR A 167 2.83 15.58 -9.04
C TYR A 167 2.34 16.75 -8.19
N PHE A 168 1.03 16.85 -7.99
CA PHE A 168 0.45 17.91 -7.15
C PHE A 168 0.90 17.79 -5.69
N SER A 169 0.85 16.58 -5.11
CA SER A 169 1.28 16.37 -3.71
C SER A 169 2.75 16.72 -3.50
N HIS A 170 3.64 16.25 -4.38
CA HIS A 170 5.07 16.37 -4.17
C HIS A 170 5.64 17.72 -4.62
N TYR A 171 5.27 18.20 -5.81
CA TYR A 171 5.91 19.39 -6.39
C TYR A 171 5.14 20.68 -6.13
N ILE A 172 3.81 20.63 -6.07
CA ILE A 172 2.98 21.83 -5.88
C ILE A 172 2.77 22.11 -4.39
N TYR A 173 2.36 21.09 -3.63
CA TYR A 173 2.15 21.22 -2.19
C TYR A 173 3.42 21.03 -1.37
N VAL A 174 4.51 20.53 -1.98
CA VAL A 174 5.81 20.32 -1.33
C VAL A 174 5.68 19.42 -0.08
N ASN A 175 4.77 18.44 -0.15
CA ASN A 175 4.56 17.51 0.96
C ASN A 175 5.77 16.60 1.16
N HIS A 176 6.05 16.28 2.42
CA HIS A 176 7.01 15.24 2.79
C HIS A 176 6.70 13.92 2.05
N TRP A 177 7.74 13.15 1.72
CA TRP A 177 7.60 11.94 0.90
C TRP A 177 6.59 10.96 1.48
N SER A 178 6.56 10.81 2.81
CA SER A 178 5.66 9.88 3.50
C SER A 178 4.19 10.29 3.39
N ILE A 179 3.90 11.60 3.44
CA ILE A 179 2.56 12.14 3.22
C ILE A 179 2.14 11.92 1.77
N THR A 180 3.02 12.24 0.82
CA THR A 180 2.77 11.98 -0.61
C THR A 180 2.50 10.51 -0.89
N PHE A 181 3.23 9.60 -0.23
CA PHE A 181 2.99 8.17 -0.32
C PHE A 181 1.61 7.80 0.23
N SER A 182 1.26 8.27 1.42
CA SER A 182 -0.04 7.97 2.04
C SER A 182 -1.21 8.46 1.18
N ILE A 183 -1.12 9.65 0.58
CA ILE A 183 -2.14 10.16 -0.36
C ILE A 183 -2.24 9.26 -1.59
N SER A 184 -1.10 8.89 -2.16
CA SER A 184 -1.00 8.00 -3.33
C SER A 184 -1.61 6.61 -3.07
N VAL A 185 -1.35 6.03 -1.89
CA VAL A 185 -1.94 4.74 -1.50
C VAL A 185 -3.42 4.88 -1.14
N GLY A 186 -3.82 5.97 -0.50
CA GLY A 186 -5.24 6.27 -0.24
C GLY A 186 -6.04 6.33 -1.54
N TYR A 187 -5.47 6.92 -2.59
CA TYR A 187 -6.03 6.85 -3.93
C TYR A 187 -6.10 5.40 -4.44
N ALA A 188 -4.97 4.68 -4.43
CA ALA A 188 -4.88 3.32 -4.97
C ALA A 188 -5.87 2.34 -4.31
N THR A 189 -6.09 2.47 -2.99
CA THR A 189 -6.90 1.54 -2.19
C THR A 189 -8.37 1.93 -2.08
N GLY A 190 -8.71 3.22 -2.08
CA GLY A 190 -10.09 3.68 -1.85
C GLY A 190 -10.76 4.31 -3.06
N ILE A 191 -10.05 5.20 -3.76
CA ILE A 191 -10.65 6.01 -4.82
C ILE A 191 -10.61 5.27 -6.16
N ASN A 192 -9.53 4.54 -6.44
CA ASN A 192 -9.35 3.84 -7.71
C ASN A 192 -10.48 2.82 -7.95
N GLU A 193 -10.85 1.99 -6.97
CA GLU A 193 -11.99 1.07 -7.10
C GLU A 193 -13.31 1.81 -7.34
N ALA A 194 -13.56 2.92 -6.64
CA ALA A 194 -14.77 3.72 -6.83
C ALA A 194 -14.84 4.31 -8.24
N VAL A 195 -13.73 4.85 -8.75
CA VAL A 195 -13.64 5.42 -10.09
C VAL A 195 -13.77 4.35 -11.17
N LYS A 196 -13.13 3.18 -11.00
CA LYS A 196 -13.30 2.04 -11.90
C LYS A 196 -14.75 1.63 -12.02
N ASN A 197 -15.44 1.52 -10.88
CA ASN A 197 -16.85 1.18 -10.84
C ASN A 197 -17.74 2.21 -11.56
N LEU A 198 -17.40 3.50 -11.51
CA LEU A 198 -18.15 4.55 -12.20
C LEU A 198 -17.91 4.59 -13.71
N ILE A 199 -16.67 4.36 -14.15
CA ILE A 199 -16.27 4.50 -15.56
C ILE A 199 -16.54 3.21 -16.35
N PHE A 200 -16.13 2.06 -15.83
CA PHE A 200 -16.13 0.79 -16.57
C PHE A 200 -17.34 -0.09 -16.27
N ASN A 201 -17.90 -0.04 -15.06
CA ASN A 201 -19.01 -0.92 -14.64
C ASN A 201 -20.39 -0.48 -15.19
N LYS A 202 -20.45 0.63 -15.94
CA LYS A 202 -21.66 1.01 -16.71
C LYS A 202 -21.89 0.15 -17.96
N GLN A 203 -20.92 -0.67 -18.37
CA GLN A 203 -21.03 -1.47 -19.60
C GLN A 203 -21.60 -2.88 -19.40
N THR A 204 -21.63 -3.41 -18.18
CA THR A 204 -22.04 -4.79 -17.85
C THR A 204 -23.54 -4.96 -17.56
N ILE A 205 -24.33 -3.89 -17.47
CA ILE A 205 -25.79 -3.96 -17.22
C ILE A 205 -26.60 -3.92 -18.54
N LYS A 206 -25.94 -3.98 -19.71
CA LYS A 206 -26.61 -3.90 -21.03
C LYS A 206 -26.33 -5.08 -21.98
N SER A 207 -25.95 -6.24 -21.47
CA SER A 207 -25.90 -7.48 -22.27
C SER A 207 -26.82 -8.55 -21.70
#